data_AF-A0A820RSU0-F1
#
_entry.id   AF-A0A820RSU0-F1
#
_cell.length_a   1.000
_cell.length_b   1.000
_cell.length_c   1.000
_cell.angle_alpha   90.00
_cell.angle_beta   90.00
_cell.angle_gamma   90.00
#
_symmetry.space_group_name_H-M   'P 1'
#
loop_
_entity.id
_entity.type
_entity.pdbx_description
1 polymer ?
#
loop_
_entity_poly.entity_id
_entity_poly.type
_entity_poly.pdbx_seq_one_letter_code
_entity_poly.pdbx_strand_id
1 'polypeptide(L)'
;MIKLSVDISKTTPELLTLLEKASKFRKQWQESSILKQMITRYYRFMQLKAYHPANILLIPTIDIEIVWQTHLLRPEIYQADCRHLFRRVIDHSLLINDIQQHIKEQAFQDTCQLYEQRFGEQYCPLTSIDEKKEAK
;
A
#
# COMPACT_ATOMS: atom_id res chain seq x y z
N MET A 1 -8.53 23.19 22.20
CA MET A 1 -8.71 22.04 21.28
C MET A 1 -7.45 21.97 20.42
N ILE A 2 -6.73 20.85 20.44
CA ILE A 2 -5.49 20.68 19.65
C ILE A 2 -5.91 20.49 18.19
N LYS A 3 -5.41 21.32 17.27
CA LYS A 3 -5.68 21.22 15.84
C LYS A 3 -4.43 20.72 15.15
N LEU A 4 -4.50 19.51 14.62
CA LEU A 4 -3.43 18.91 13.81
C LEU A 4 -3.84 18.97 12.34
N SER A 5 -2.86 19.02 11.45
CA SER A 5 -3.10 19.00 10.00
C SER A 5 -3.61 17.65 9.50
N VAL A 6 -3.35 16.57 10.27
CA VAL A 6 -3.91 15.23 10.04
C VAL A 6 -5.18 15.08 10.87
N ASP A 7 -6.22 14.54 10.23
CA ASP A 7 -7.46 14.15 10.91
C ASP A 7 -7.25 12.84 11.69
N ILE A 8 -6.69 12.95 12.89
CA ILE A 8 -6.40 11.79 13.75
C ILE A 8 -7.65 10.98 14.07
N SER A 9 -8.80 11.64 14.20
CA SER A 9 -10.08 10.98 14.49
C SER A 9 -10.51 10.06 13.36
N LYS A 10 -10.17 10.41 12.12
CA LYS A 10 -10.40 9.57 10.94
C LYS A 10 -9.29 8.54 10.71
N THR A 11 -8.02 8.94 10.78
CA THR A 11 -6.89 8.05 10.43
C THR A 11 -6.62 6.96 11.46
N THR A 12 -6.95 7.16 12.74
CA THR A 12 -6.69 6.17 13.79
C THR A 12 -7.50 4.88 13.60
N PRO A 13 -8.83 4.91 13.43
CA PRO A 13 -9.62 3.71 13.12
C PRO A 13 -9.19 2.97 11.86
N GLU A 14 -8.75 3.71 10.84
CA GLU A 14 -8.26 3.14 9.58
C GLU A 14 -6.97 2.35 9.79
N LEU A 15 -6.01 2.92 10.51
CA LEU A 15 -4.76 2.25 10.87
C LEU A 15 -5.03 1.01 11.72
N LEU A 16 -5.95 1.07 12.69
CA LEU A 16 -6.33 -0.11 13.49
C LEU A 16 -6.92 -1.22 12.62
N THR A 17 -7.80 -0.87 11.68
CA THR A 17 -8.41 -1.83 10.73
C THR A 17 -7.35 -2.46 9.83
N LEU A 18 -6.38 -1.68 9.36
CA LEU A 18 -5.23 -2.17 8.59
C LEU A 18 -4.41 -3.17 9.41
N LEU A 19 -4.06 -2.82 10.65
CA LEU A 19 -3.28 -3.67 11.55
C LEU A 19 -4.01 -4.98 11.87
N GLU A 20 -5.33 -4.94 12.08
CA GLU A 20 -6.15 -6.13 12.28
C GLU A 20 -6.09 -7.06 11.06
N LYS A 21 -6.27 -6.51 9.85
CA LYS A 21 -6.16 -7.29 8.61
C LYS A 21 -4.75 -7.88 8.42
N ALA A 22 -3.71 -7.09 8.65
CA ALA A 22 -2.31 -7.51 8.54
C ALA A 22 -1.95 -8.60 9.56
N SER A 23 -2.54 -8.57 10.76
CA SER A 23 -2.28 -9.55 11.81
C SER A 23 -2.59 -10.99 11.39
N LYS A 24 -3.54 -11.18 10.45
CA LYS A 24 -3.90 -12.49 9.88
C LYS A 24 -2.73 -13.17 9.16
N PHE A 25 -1.81 -12.38 8.60
CA PHE A 25 -0.65 -12.86 7.83
C PHE A 25 0.64 -12.91 8.66
N ARG A 26 0.57 -12.66 9.98
CA ARG A 26 1.74 -12.50 10.87
C ARG A 26 2.77 -13.62 10.74
N LYS A 27 2.35 -14.89 10.62
CA LYS A 27 3.27 -16.03 10.51
C LYS A 27 4.08 -16.00 9.20
N GLN A 28 3.41 -15.74 8.09
CA GLN A 28 4.03 -15.73 6.75
C GLN A 28 4.93 -14.52 6.55
N TRP A 29 4.50 -13.34 7.01
CA TRP A 29 5.23 -12.08 6.80
C TRP A 29 6.49 -11.94 7.67
N GLN A 30 6.69 -12.85 8.63
CA GLN A 30 7.94 -12.96 9.39
C GLN A 30 9.03 -13.71 8.62
N GLU A 31 8.68 -14.44 7.55
CA GLU A 31 9.65 -15.13 6.72
C GLU A 31 10.46 -14.11 5.90
N SER A 32 11.80 -14.21 5.95
CA SER A 32 12.69 -13.24 5.30
C SER A 32 12.46 -13.12 3.78
N SER A 33 12.13 -14.23 3.12
CA SER A 33 11.81 -14.26 1.68
C SER A 33 10.53 -13.49 1.36
N ILE A 34 9.50 -13.62 2.19
CA ILE A 34 8.22 -12.92 2.03
C ILE A 34 8.42 -11.44 2.31
N LEU A 35 9.11 -11.08 3.39
CA LEU A 35 9.38 -9.69 3.73
C LEU A 35 10.15 -8.95 2.61
N LYS A 36 11.14 -9.61 1.99
CA LYS A 36 11.86 -9.06 0.83
C LYS A 36 10.93 -8.83 -0.38
N GLN A 37 9.97 -9.72 -0.61
CA GLN A 37 8.97 -9.54 -1.67
C GLN A 37 8.05 -8.35 -1.37
N MET A 38 7.56 -8.22 -0.13
CA MET A 38 6.75 -7.08 0.30
C MET A 38 7.48 -5.76 0.09
N ILE A 39 8.78 -5.68 0.46
CA ILE A 39 9.62 -4.51 0.26
C ILE A 39 9.79 -4.19 -1.23
N THR A 40 10.03 -5.21 -2.07
CA THR A 40 10.17 -5.05 -3.52
C THR A 40 8.88 -4.52 -4.15
N ARG A 41 7.73 -5.07 -3.74
CA ARG A 41 6.40 -4.65 -4.21
C ARG A 41 6.08 -3.22 -3.77
N TYR A 42 6.40 -2.88 -2.53
CA TYR A 42 6.32 -1.51 -2.03
C TYR A 42 7.15 -0.55 -2.89
N TYR A 43 8.43 -0.85 -3.12
CA TYR A 43 9.29 -0.01 -3.95
C TYR A 43 8.72 0.19 -5.37
N ARG A 44 8.25 -0.89 -6.01
CA ARG A 44 7.62 -0.85 -7.35
C ARG A 44 6.33 -0.04 -7.36
N PHE A 45 5.49 -0.17 -6.33
CA PHE A 45 4.29 0.65 -6.19
C PHE A 45 4.63 2.15 -6.04
N MET A 46 5.65 2.48 -5.25
CA MET A 46 6.13 3.86 -5.11
C MET A 46 6.66 4.40 -6.44
N GLN A 47 7.33 3.58 -7.26
CA GLN A 47 7.71 3.96 -8.63
C GLN A 47 6.51 4.27 -9.51
N LEU A 48 5.42 3.49 -9.43
CA LEU A 48 4.18 3.81 -10.16
C LEU A 48 3.58 5.13 -9.68
N LYS A 49 3.44 5.33 -8.36
CA LYS A 49 2.97 6.61 -7.80
C LYS A 49 3.84 7.77 -8.23
N ALA A 50 5.16 7.57 -8.33
CA ALA A 50 6.11 8.59 -8.77
C ALA A 50 5.99 8.90 -10.25
N TYR A 51 5.76 7.89 -11.10
CA TYR A 51 5.67 8.03 -12.55
C TYR A 51 4.34 8.63 -13.00
N HIS A 52 3.24 8.27 -12.35
CA HIS A 52 1.92 8.76 -12.73
C HIS A 52 1.56 10.10 -12.05
N PRO A 53 0.74 10.94 -12.73
CA PRO A 53 0.19 12.16 -12.15
C PRO A 53 -0.57 11.91 -10.83
N ALA A 54 -0.61 12.92 -9.95
CA ALA A 54 -1.22 12.79 -8.63
C ALA A 54 -2.73 12.50 -8.64
N ASN A 55 -3.43 12.87 -9.72
CA ASN A 55 -4.86 12.58 -9.92
C ASN A 55 -5.14 11.12 -10.31
N ILE A 56 -4.11 10.32 -10.62
CA ILE A 56 -4.27 8.88 -10.80
C ILE A 56 -4.29 8.22 -9.42
N LEU A 57 -5.46 7.66 -9.07
CA LEU A 57 -5.65 6.88 -7.86
C LEU A 57 -5.02 5.51 -8.05
N LEU A 58 -4.03 5.19 -7.21
CA LEU A 58 -3.42 3.87 -7.15
C LEU A 58 -3.69 3.29 -5.78
N ILE A 59 -4.14 2.04 -5.73
CA ILE A 59 -4.58 1.37 -4.50
C ILE A 59 -3.50 0.38 -4.04
N PRO A 60 -2.85 0.60 -2.88
CA PRO A 60 -1.89 -0.35 -2.33
C PRO A 60 -2.60 -1.62 -1.84
N THR A 61 -1.95 -2.78 -1.98
CA THR A 61 -2.36 -4.00 -1.28
C THR A 61 -1.96 -3.92 0.21
N ILE A 62 -2.50 -4.81 1.05
CA ILE A 62 -2.28 -4.75 2.52
C ILE A 62 -0.78 -4.86 2.87
N ASP A 63 -0.04 -5.72 2.18
CA ASP A 63 1.40 -5.87 2.37
C ASP A 63 2.18 -4.60 2.02
N ILE A 64 1.83 -3.96 0.91
CA ILE A 64 2.44 -2.69 0.46
C ILE A 64 2.11 -1.58 1.45
N GLU A 65 0.86 -1.48 1.87
CA GLU A 65 0.38 -0.45 2.79
C GLU A 65 1.08 -0.56 4.15
N ILE A 66 1.26 -1.77 4.70
CA ILE A 66 1.97 -1.96 5.96
C ILE A 66 3.44 -1.57 5.87
N VAL A 67 4.13 -1.91 4.78
CA VAL A 67 5.52 -1.48 4.56
C VAL A 67 5.58 0.04 4.42
N TRP A 68 4.63 0.66 3.70
CA TRP A 68 4.58 2.10 3.54
C TRP A 68 4.35 2.82 4.88
N GLN A 69 3.37 2.38 5.66
CA GLN A 69 3.10 2.90 7.00
C GLN A 69 4.32 2.77 7.92
N THR A 70 5.03 1.64 7.85
CA THR A 70 6.28 1.44 8.60
C THR A 70 7.35 2.46 8.20
N HIS A 71 7.48 2.75 6.91
CA HIS A 71 8.41 3.77 6.42
C HIS A 71 8.01 5.19 6.88
N LEU A 72 6.71 5.49 6.91
CA LEU A 72 6.16 6.77 7.40
C LEU A 72 6.42 7.03 8.89
N LEU A 73 6.69 5.99 9.71
CA LEU A 73 7.07 6.14 11.13
C LEU A 73 8.39 6.92 11.32
N ARG A 74 9.17 7.12 10.25
CA ARG A 74 10.41 7.91 10.25
C ARG A 74 10.30 9.03 9.21
N PRO A 75 9.55 10.13 9.48
CA PRO A 75 9.21 11.13 8.45
C PRO A 75 10.40 11.77 7.74
N GLU A 76 11.49 12.06 8.45
CA GLU A 76 12.71 12.62 7.87
C GLU A 76 13.38 11.64 6.90
N ILE A 77 13.45 10.35 7.26
CA ILE A 77 13.99 9.29 6.41
C ILE A 77 13.08 9.08 5.20
N TYR A 78 11.77 8.99 5.42
CA TYR A 78 10.78 8.88 4.35
C TYR A 78 10.92 10.00 3.32
N GLN A 79 11.07 11.23 3.78
CA GLN A 79 11.26 12.38 2.92
C GLN A 79 12.57 12.30 2.14
N ALA A 80 13.68 11.96 2.80
CA ALA A 80 15.00 11.83 2.17
C ALA A 80 15.00 10.73 1.10
N ASP A 81 14.50 9.55 1.44
CA ASP A 81 14.40 8.40 0.53
C ASP A 81 13.51 8.71 -0.67
N CYS A 82 12.36 9.34 -0.45
CA CYS A 82 11.48 9.72 -1.57
C CYS A 82 12.14 10.74 -2.50
N ARG A 83 12.82 11.76 -1.97
CA ARG A 83 13.55 12.74 -2.79
C ARG A 83 14.71 12.08 -3.55
N HIS A 84 15.42 11.15 -2.92
CA HIS A 84 16.53 10.44 -3.53
C HIS A 84 16.07 9.50 -4.66
N LEU A 85 15.08 8.64 -4.37
CA LEU A 85 14.62 7.58 -5.27
C LEU A 85 13.63 8.06 -6.33
N PHE A 86 12.77 9.03 -5.99
CA PHE A 86 11.61 9.42 -6.80
C PHE A 86 11.59 10.91 -7.17
N ARG A 87 12.60 11.69 -6.76
CA ARG A 87 12.73 13.15 -7.00
C ARG A 87 11.60 14.02 -6.42
N ARG A 88 10.66 13.43 -5.70
CA ARG A 88 9.57 14.10 -4.99
C ARG A 88 9.13 13.28 -3.79
N VAL A 89 8.50 13.94 -2.82
CA VAL A 89 7.81 13.24 -1.73
C VAL A 89 6.55 12.63 -2.31
N ILE A 90 6.38 11.32 -2.13
CA ILE A 90 5.13 10.65 -2.50
C ILE A 90 4.13 10.88 -1.38
N ASP A 91 2.97 11.42 -1.75
CA ASP A 91 1.91 11.67 -0.80
C ASP A 91 1.19 10.36 -0.46
N HIS A 92 1.08 10.06 0.84
CA HIS A 92 0.35 8.91 1.35
C HIS A 92 -1.14 9.23 1.56
N SER A 93 -1.51 10.52 1.61
CA SER A 93 -2.84 11.01 2.00
C SER A 93 -3.97 10.02 1.72
N LEU A 94 -4.59 9.54 2.80
CA LEU A 94 -5.66 8.55 2.88
C LEU A 94 -6.98 9.09 2.28
N LEU A 95 -6.93 9.64 1.07
CA LEU A 95 -8.09 10.11 0.31
C LEU A 95 -9.02 8.97 -0.12
N ILE A 96 -8.67 7.73 0.20
CA ILE A 96 -9.42 6.55 -0.20
C ILE A 96 -10.81 6.56 0.46
N ASN A 97 -11.00 7.10 1.66
CA ASN A 97 -12.25 6.87 2.38
C ASN A 97 -13.45 7.72 1.98
N ASP A 98 -13.24 8.88 1.37
CA ASP A 98 -14.33 9.72 0.86
C ASP A 98 -14.73 9.36 -0.59
N ILE A 99 -14.04 8.37 -1.16
CA ILE A 99 -14.26 7.89 -2.52
C ILE A 99 -15.29 6.76 -2.52
N GLN A 100 -16.23 6.80 -3.45
CA GLN A 100 -17.26 5.77 -3.61
C GLN A 100 -16.62 4.40 -3.88
N GLN A 101 -17.21 3.34 -3.34
CA GLN A 101 -16.66 1.99 -3.39
C GLN A 101 -16.34 1.51 -4.82
N HIS A 102 -17.23 1.76 -5.78
CA HIS A 102 -17.01 1.37 -7.18
C HIS A 102 -15.80 2.09 -7.82
N ILE A 103 -15.49 3.33 -7.41
CA ILE A 103 -14.31 4.06 -7.89
C ILE A 103 -13.04 3.42 -7.31
N LYS A 104 -13.06 2.95 -6.06
CA LYS A 104 -11.93 2.22 -5.47
C LYS A 104 -11.68 0.90 -6.19
N GLU A 105 -12.74 0.17 -6.51
CA GLU A 105 -12.67 -1.10 -7.23
C GLU A 105 -12.08 -0.90 -8.63
N GLN A 106 -12.54 0.11 -9.37
CA GLN A 106 -11.96 0.45 -10.66
C GLN A 106 -10.49 0.88 -10.53
N ALA A 107 -10.16 1.77 -9.60
CA ALA A 107 -8.78 2.22 -9.39
C ALA A 107 -7.84 1.06 -8.98
N PHE A 108 -8.36 0.08 -8.25
CA PHE A 108 -7.61 -1.12 -7.92
C PHE A 108 -7.35 -1.98 -9.17
N GLN A 109 -8.34 -2.18 -10.04
CA GLN A 109 -8.15 -2.87 -11.32
C GLN A 109 -7.14 -2.14 -12.20
N ASP A 110 -7.22 -0.81 -12.29
CA ASP A 110 -6.27 0.01 -13.04
C ASP A 110 -4.85 -0.12 -12.45
N THR A 111 -4.73 -0.15 -11.12
CA THR A 111 -3.45 -0.40 -10.44
C THR A 111 -2.87 -1.76 -10.82
N CYS A 112 -3.70 -2.81 -10.85
CA CYS A 112 -3.26 -4.14 -11.28
C CYS A 112 -2.70 -4.13 -12.70
N GLN A 113 -3.42 -3.51 -13.63
CA GLN A 113 -3.02 -3.42 -15.04
C GLN A 113 -1.72 -2.63 -15.20
N LEU A 114 -1.62 -1.45 -14.58
CA LEU A 114 -0.42 -0.61 -14.67
C LEU A 114 0.82 -1.30 -14.08
N TYR A 115 0.64 -2.02 -12.98
CA TYR A 115 1.73 -2.77 -12.36
C TYR A 115 2.20 -3.93 -13.25
N GLU A 116 1.26 -4.73 -13.78
CA GLU A 116 1.59 -5.83 -14.69
C GLU A 116 2.26 -5.32 -15.98
N GLN A 117 1.74 -4.26 -16.58
CA GLN A 117 2.33 -3.63 -17.76
C GLN A 117 3.76 -3.14 -17.52
N ARG A 118 4.05 -2.60 -16.33
CA ARG A 118 5.37 -2.02 -16.03
C ARG A 118 6.40 -3.06 -15.59
N PHE A 119 5.98 -4.07 -14.82
CA PHE A 119 6.90 -4.99 -14.16
C PHE A 119 6.81 -6.43 -14.68
N GLY A 120 5.84 -6.75 -15.53
CA GLY A 120 5.64 -8.11 -16.07
C GLY A 120 5.19 -9.13 -15.02
N GLU A 121 4.71 -8.66 -13.86
CA GLU A 121 4.28 -9.50 -12.74
C GLU A 121 2.88 -9.09 -12.29
N GLN A 122 2.08 -10.05 -11.85
CA GLN A 122 0.74 -9.77 -11.31
C GLN A 122 0.83 -8.93 -10.04
N TYR A 123 -0.09 -7.97 -9.90
CA TYR A 123 -0.09 -7.07 -8.75
C TYR A 123 -0.53 -7.73 -7.44
N CYS A 124 -1.31 -8.82 -7.47
CA CYS A 124 -1.67 -9.60 -6.27
C CYS A 124 -1.17 -11.05 -6.34
N PRO A 125 0.13 -11.33 -6.12
CA PRO A 125 0.65 -12.69 -6.10
C PRO A 125 0.67 -13.28 -4.69
N LEU A 126 0.58 -12.45 -3.64
CA LEU A 126 0.57 -12.89 -2.24
C LEU A 126 -0.83 -13.37 -1.85
N THR A 127 -1.13 -14.54 -2.41
CA THR A 127 -2.13 -15.51 -1.99
C THR A 127 -3.61 -15.14 -2.13
N SER A 128 -4.19 -15.59 -3.26
CA SER A 128 -5.44 -16.37 -3.30
C SER A 128 -5.29 -17.78 -2.67
N ILE A 129 -4.28 -17.99 -1.82
CA ILE A 129 -4.08 -19.22 -1.06
C ILE A 129 -4.96 -19.12 0.18
N ASP A 130 -6.28 -19.28 -0.04
CA ASP A 130 -7.23 -19.87 0.90
C ASP A 130 -8.60 -20.24 0.26
N GLU A 131 -8.70 -20.38 -1.08
CA GLU A 131 -9.93 -20.92 -1.72
C GLU A 131 -9.81 -22.37 -2.23
N LYS A 132 -8.69 -23.07 -2.00
CA LYS A 132 -8.51 -24.47 -2.47
C LYS A 132 -8.21 -25.52 -1.40
N LYS A 133 -8.50 -25.28 -0.12
CA LYS A 133 -8.32 -26.29 0.94
C LYS A 133 -9.51 -26.55 1.87
N GLU A 134 -10.73 -26.20 1.47
CA GLU A 134 -11.97 -26.72 2.10
C GLU A 134 -12.88 -27.43 1.08
N ALA A 135 -12.28 -28.21 0.18
CA ALA A 135 -12.99 -29.20 -0.63
C ALA A 135 -12.26 -30.54 -0.58
N LYS A 136 -12.24 -31.16 0.60
CA LYS A 136 -12.24 -32.62 0.74
C LYS A 136 -12.62 -33.05 2.14
#